data_AF-A0A9D6I876-F1
#
_entry.id   AF-A0A9D6I876-F1
#
_cell.length_a   1.000
_cell.length_b   1.000
_cell.length_c   1.000
_cell.angle_alpha   90.00
_cell.angle_beta   90.00
_cell.angle_gamma   90.00
#
_symmetry.space_group_name_H-M   'P 1'
#
loop_
_entity.id
_entity.type
_entity.pdbx_description
1 polymer ?
#
loop_
_entity_poly.entity_id
_entity_poly.type
_entity_poly.pdbx_seq_one_letter_code
_entity_poly.pdbx_strand_id
1 'polypeptide(L)' 'MIDTIITSLITSPLIIVKIAILILLLLYLAFGFIVYRQTQVMTKIIEADVSPTVQLFALIHLLGIIFVFLWAFLTL' A
#
# COMPACT_ATOMS: atom_id res chain seq x y z
N MET A 1 -10.56 33.32 12.93
CA MET A 1 -9.13 33.10 13.24
C MET A 1 -8.79 31.61 13.25
N ILE A 2 -9.51 30.78 14.00
CA ILE A 2 -9.38 29.31 13.96
C ILE A 2 -9.70 28.76 12.56
N ASP A 3 -10.77 29.22 11.93
CA ASP A 3 -11.16 28.77 10.58
C ASP A 3 -10.10 29.11 9.53
N THR A 4 -9.45 30.26 9.67
CA THR A 4 -8.37 30.72 8.77
C THR A 4 -7.13 29.84 8.92
N ILE A 5 -6.80 29.42 10.14
CA ILE A 5 -5.69 28.51 10.44
C ILE A 5 -5.98 27.11 9.88
N ILE A 6 -7.17 26.57 10.12
CA ILE A 6 -7.59 25.26 9.59
C ILE A 6 -7.57 25.27 8.07
N THR A 7 -8.09 26.34 7.45
CA THR A 7 -8.10 26.47 5.99
C THR A 7 -6.67 26.52 5.45
N SER A 8 -5.77 27.30 6.08
CA SER A 8 -4.36 27.38 5.67
C SER A 8 -3.57 26.07 5.83
N LEU A 9 -3.93 25.25 6.83
CA LEU A 9 -3.35 23.92 7.00
C LEU A 9 -3.85 22.97 5.90
N ILE A 10 -5.16 22.90 5.68
CA ILE A 10 -5.75 21.95 4.72
C ILE A 10 -5.38 22.31 3.27
N THR A 11 -5.22 23.60 2.96
CA THR A 11 -4.79 24.05 1.62
C THR A 11 -3.27 24.06 1.45
N SER A 12 -2.51 23.70 2.47
CA SER A 12 -1.06 23.56 2.35
C SER A 12 -0.73 22.55 1.25
N PRO A 13 0.06 22.92 0.22
CA PRO A 13 0.44 22.00 -0.85
C PRO A 13 1.07 20.70 -0.33
N LEU A 14 1.79 20.77 0.78
CA LEU A 14 2.41 19.61 1.42
C LEU A 14 1.38 18.62 1.97
N ILE A 15 0.31 19.10 2.60
CA ILE A 15 -0.75 18.22 3.14
C ILE A 15 -1.54 17.58 2.00
N ILE A 16 -1.82 18.32 0.93
CA ILE A 16 -2.49 17.78 -0.26
C ILE A 16 -1.64 16.68 -0.90
N VAL A 17 -0.33 16.91 -1.08
CA VAL A 17 0.61 15.93 -1.62
C VAL A 17 0.71 14.70 -0.72
N LYS A 18 0.83 14.88 0.61
CA LYS A 18 0.83 13.79 1.59
C LYS A 18 -0.41 12.92 1.43
N ILE A 19 -1.60 13.51 1.43
CA ILE A 19 -2.86 12.77 1.31
C ILE A 19 -2.92 12.02 -0.03
N ALA A 20 -2.55 12.66 -1.13
CA ALA A 20 -2.54 12.01 -2.45
C ALA A 20 -1.59 10.79 -2.49
N ILE A 21 -0.39 10.91 -1.93
CA ILE A 21 0.58 9.80 -1.82
C ILE A 21 0.03 8.67 -0.96
N LEU A 22 -0.58 8.97 0.18
CA LEU A 22 -1.15 7.96 1.06
C LEU A 22 -2.31 7.21 0.40
N ILE A 23 -3.16 7.90 -0.37
CA ILE A 23 -4.24 7.25 -1.14
C ILE A 23 -3.64 6.30 -2.19
N LEU A 24 -2.64 6.75 -2.95
CA LEU A 24 -1.98 5.92 -3.95
C LEU A 24 -1.32 4.68 -3.33
N LEU A 25 -0.63 4.84 -2.20
CA LEU A 25 -0.01 3.72 -1.48
C LEU A 25 -1.07 2.77 -0.91
N LEU A 26 -2.23 3.27 -0.48
CA LEU A 26 -3.33 2.42 -0.02
C LEU A 26 -3.88 1.56 -1.17
N LEU A 27 -4.07 2.14 -2.36
CA LEU A 27 -4.46 1.39 -3.55
C LEU A 27 -3.40 0.35 -3.94
N TYR A 28 -2.11 0.71 -3.85
CA TYR A 28 -1.01 -0.21 -4.10
C TYR A 28 -0.96 -1.37 -3.08
N LEU A 29 -1.26 -1.09 -1.81
CA LEU A 29 -1.38 -2.10 -0.76
C LEU A 29 -2.54 -3.07 -1.04
N ALA A 30 -3.70 -2.55 -1.42
CA ALA A 30 -4.83 -3.38 -1.83
C ALA A 30 -4.48 -4.28 -3.02
N PHE A 31 -3.76 -3.73 -4.01
CA PHE A 31 -3.26 -4.50 -5.15
C PHE A 31 -2.28 -5.60 -4.71
N GLY A 32 -1.31 -5.28 -3.84
CA GLY A 32 -0.37 -6.26 -3.28
C GLY A 32 -1.09 -7.43 -2.57
N PHE A 33 -2.16 -7.14 -1.83
CA PHE A 33 -2.98 -8.16 -1.18
C PHE A 33 -3.70 -9.06 -2.20
N ILE A 34 -4.25 -8.48 -3.27
CA ILE A 34 -4.90 -9.24 -4.35
C ILE A 34 -3.88 -10.18 -5.01
N VAL A 35 -2.68 -9.68 -5.35
CA VAL A 35 -1.62 -10.50 -5.94
C VAL A 35 -1.23 -11.65 -5.02
N TYR A 36 -1.01 -11.38 -3.73
CA TYR A 36 -0.71 -12.44 -2.76
C TYR A 36 -1.80 -13.51 -2.72
N ARG A 37 -3.08 -13.11 -2.69
CA ARG A 37 -4.21 -14.04 -2.74
C ARG A 37 -4.23 -14.84 -4.04
N GLN A 38 -3.98 -14.22 -5.18
CA GLN A 38 -3.92 -14.90 -6.48
C GLN A 38 -2.80 -15.94 -6.51
N THR A 39 -1.61 -15.61 -6.02
CA THR A 39 -0.48 -16.56 -5.93
C THR A 39 -0.86 -17.79 -5.09
N GLN A 40 -1.56 -17.60 -3.97
CA GLN A 40 -2.03 -18.70 -3.12
C GLN A 40 -3.11 -19.56 -3.82
N VAL A 41 -4.05 -18.93 -4.53
CA VAL A 41 -5.12 -19.63 -5.26
C VAL A 41 -4.55 -20.43 -6.43
N MET A 42 -3.63 -19.85 -7.21
CA MET A 42 -2.99 -20.52 -8.34
C MET A 42 -2.21 -21.76 -7.90
N THR A 43 -1.51 -21.67 -6.77
CA THR A 43 -0.78 -22.82 -6.20
C THR A 43 -1.73 -23.93 -5.74
N LYS A 44 -2.85 -23.57 -5.10
CA LYS A 44 -3.74 -24.56 -4.44
C LYS A 44 -4.79 -25.18 -5.35
N ILE A 45 -5.31 -24.44 -6.31
CA ILE A 45 -6.53 -24.81 -7.06
C ILE A 45 -6.22 -25.11 -8.53
N ILE A 46 -5.29 -24.39 -9.13
CA ILE A 46 -5.04 -24.47 -10.58
C ILE A 46 -3.97 -25.51 -10.91
N GLU A 47 -3.38 -26.17 -9.89
CA GLU A 47 -2.19 -27.04 -10.06
C GLU A 47 -1.10 -26.39 -10.92
N ALA A 48 -1.08 -25.04 -10.95
CA ALA A 48 -0.01 -24.33 -11.57
C ALA A 48 1.22 -24.53 -10.68
N ASP A 49 2.34 -24.95 -11.28
CA ASP A 49 3.66 -25.06 -10.64
C ASP A 49 4.20 -23.67 -10.27
N VAL A 50 3.48 -22.98 -9.40
CA VAL A 50 3.94 -21.76 -8.75
C VAL A 50 4.96 -22.19 -7.72
N SER A 51 6.23 -21.96 -8.03
CA SER A 51 7.31 -22.36 -7.14
C SER A 51 7.12 -21.75 -5.74
N PRO A 52 7.48 -22.47 -4.66
CA PRO A 52 7.46 -21.92 -3.30
C PRO A 52 8.22 -20.60 -3.17
N THR A 53 9.22 -20.39 -4.02
CA THR A 53 9.97 -19.13 -4.14
C THR A 53 9.08 -17.97 -4.55
N VAL A 54 8.17 -18.15 -5.52
CA VAL A 54 7.23 -17.09 -5.94
C VAL A 54 6.28 -16.72 -4.81
N GLN A 55 5.81 -17.70 -4.03
CA GLN A 55 4.96 -17.43 -2.86
C GLN A 55 5.70 -16.63 -1.78
N LEU A 56 6.97 -16.96 -1.55
CA LEU A 56 7.81 -16.23 -0.60
C LEU A 56 8.04 -14.78 -1.06
N PHE A 57 8.34 -14.56 -2.35
CA PHE A 57 8.47 -13.21 -2.91
C PHE A 57 7.16 -12.43 -2.80
N ALA A 58 6.01 -13.05 -3.09
CA ALA A 58 4.71 -12.39 -2.94
C ALA A 58 4.43 -11.96 -1.49
N LEU A 59 4.79 -12.80 -0.51
CA LEU A 59 4.67 -12.47 0.91
C LEU A 59 5.61 -11.32 1.32
N ILE A 60 6.90 -11.42 0.97
CA ILE A 60 7.90 -10.39 1.28
C ILE A 60 7.49 -9.06 0.65
N HIS A 61 7.01 -9.08 -0.59
CA HIS A 61 6.54 -7.89 -1.29
C HIS A 61 5.36 -7.26 -0.56
N LEU A 62 4.35 -8.05 -0.17
CA LEU A 62 3.21 -7.55 0.61
C LEU A 62 3.65 -6.91 1.94
N LEU A 63 4.55 -7.55 2.68
CA LEU A 63 5.10 -7.02 3.92
C LEU A 63 5.89 -5.72 3.68
N GLY A 64 6.66 -5.64 2.60
CA GLY A 64 7.37 -4.44 2.18
C GLY A 64 6.42 -3.28 1.89
N ILE A 65 5.31 -3.52 1.19
CA ILE A 65 4.30 -2.48 0.93
C ILE A 65 3.65 -1.99 2.22
N ILE A 66 3.31 -2.90 3.15
CA ILE A 66 2.78 -2.54 4.47
C ILE A 66 3.78 -1.62 5.20
N PHE A 67 5.05 -2.00 5.22
CA PHE A 67 6.10 -1.19 5.85
C PHE A 67 6.21 0.20 5.21
N VAL A 68 6.25 0.28 3.88
CA VAL A 68 6.34 1.57 3.15
C VAL A 68 5.13 2.44 3.42
N PHE A 69 3.91 1.87 3.45
CA PHE A 69 2.69 2.62 3.77
C PHE A 69 2.74 3.19 5.18
N LEU A 70 3.10 2.38 6.19
CA LEU A 70 3.21 2.83 7.58
C LEU A 70 4.30 3.90 7.74
N TRP A 71 5.44 3.72 7.08
CA TRP A 71 6.52 4.70 7.10
C TRP A 71 6.08 6.02 6.48
N ALA A 72 5.45 5.99 5.30
CA ALA A 72 4.91 7.19 4.65
C ALA A 72 3.84 7.86 5.51
N PHE A 73 2.97 7.11 6.16
CA PHE A 73 1.94 7.66 7.06
C PHE A 73 2.55 8.48 8.21
N LEU A 74 3.65 8.01 8.77
CA LEU A 74 4.33 8.64 9.91
C LEU A 74 5.26 9.80 9.51
N THR A 75 5.89 9.74 8.34
CA THR A 75 7.02 10.62 7.99
C THR A 75 6.74 11.66 6.90
N LEU A 76 5.82 11.36 5.98
CA LEU A 76 5.30 12.34 5.02
C LEU A 76 4.28 13.22 5.70
#